data_AF-A0A965E5D5-F1
#
_entry.id   AF-A0A965E5D5-F1
#
_cell.length_a   1.000
_cell.length_b   1.000
_cell.length_c   1.000
_cell.angle_alpha   90.00
_cell.angle_beta   90.00
_cell.angle_gamma   90.00
#
_symmetry.space_group_name_H-M   'P 1'
#
loop_
_entity.id
_entity.type
_entity.pdbx_description
1 polymer ?
#
loop_
_entity_poly.entity_id
_entity_poly.type
_entity_poly.pdbx_seq_one_letter_code
_entity_poly.pdbx_strand_id
1 'polypeptide(L)'
;MLAVKEFSPGVIMNAVLVWLFILTVFQVTVIAGIGKFIFRNLPYPMILLYASSLILMKGEKQNDITGSIVGSFFSIPSRTFFPSVLGFVLVVAIFKRRNHKTYQVVLGALLPITALNNLEFGVPAVIATLFVVFATLRLHRIKRQAFFLILASALTTFGLITVAFALRSAPLDLGLWTAMVRAQGSGGYMNVPMPIVGTYLLVFAILASGLVIGLMNFSATSDINILKSSATAIYAGVWGILSMPYYTGRSWPSHIQVFFIPVTICIFGIAGVFYYSGHFANKKLSFTQLIARLPLTMVLVLPIATFVIAPNPKTEWQRATGGGSEWSLVNQSKTKVVTSVFAAVERYGLDIKKSVYFGDQYASTVELITGMKNGLGVNTLEYSLVSADLRELACRRLPDLNPKFVVSQNDDTRINFVGPSLLDSSCPGMTVLYAPDDIGVTVFSYTRPGG
;
A
#
# COMPACT_ATOMS: atom_id res chain seq x y z
N MET A 1 -6.14 10.01 17.12
CA MET A 1 -7.60 10.20 17.00
C MET A 1 -8.21 11.17 18.03
N LEU A 2 -7.57 11.45 19.18
CA LEU A 2 -8.14 12.37 20.18
C LEU A 2 -8.23 13.85 19.75
N ALA A 3 -7.38 14.33 18.83
CA ALA A 3 -7.39 15.72 18.38
C ALA A 3 -8.36 16.03 17.20
N VAL A 4 -9.10 15.02 16.71
CA VAL A 4 -9.88 15.15 15.46
C VAL A 4 -11.40 15.13 15.72
N LYS A 5 -11.83 14.81 16.95
CA LYS A 5 -13.25 14.65 17.31
C LYS A 5 -14.12 15.90 17.17
N GLU A 6 -13.51 17.08 17.16
CA GLU A 6 -14.23 18.37 17.11
C GLU A 6 -14.37 18.94 15.68
N PHE A 7 -13.70 18.32 14.69
CA PHE A 7 -13.79 18.77 13.31
C PHE A 7 -14.96 18.11 12.57
N SER A 8 -15.61 18.86 11.69
CA SER A 8 -16.66 18.31 10.85
C SER A 8 -16.10 17.24 9.90
N PRO A 9 -16.89 16.21 9.52
CA PRO A 9 -16.46 15.16 8.58
C PRO A 9 -15.85 15.69 7.28
N GLY A 10 -16.36 16.82 6.77
CA GLY A 10 -15.80 17.48 5.59
C GLY A 10 -14.39 18.05 5.81
N VAL A 11 -14.12 18.65 6.98
CA VAL A 11 -12.78 19.13 7.34
C VAL A 11 -11.81 17.97 7.50
N ILE A 12 -12.25 16.87 8.13
CA ILE A 12 -11.43 15.66 8.30
C ILE A 12 -11.09 15.05 6.94
N MET A 13 -12.07 14.90 6.04
CA MET A 13 -11.85 14.36 4.70
C MET A 13 -10.86 15.22 3.91
N ASN A 14 -11.03 16.55 3.93
CA ASN A 14 -10.11 17.47 3.27
C ASN A 14 -8.68 17.36 3.84
N ALA A 15 -8.54 17.29 5.17
CA ALA A 15 -7.24 17.13 5.81
C ALA A 15 -6.56 15.80 5.42
N VAL A 16 -7.32 14.70 5.34
CA VAL A 16 -6.81 13.39 4.87
C VAL A 16 -6.36 13.47 3.41
N LEU A 17 -7.14 14.09 2.54
CA LEU A 17 -6.78 14.25 1.12
C LEU A 17 -5.51 15.10 0.94
N VAL A 18 -5.40 16.21 1.68
CA VAL A 18 -4.20 17.06 1.70
C VAL A 18 -2.99 16.28 2.22
N TRP A 19 -3.16 15.51 3.29
CA TRP A 19 -2.09 14.70 3.85
C TRP A 19 -1.61 13.62 2.86
N LEU A 20 -2.52 12.92 2.20
CA LEU A 20 -2.20 11.94 1.17
C LEU A 20 -1.45 12.59 0.00
N PHE A 21 -1.88 13.77 -0.45
CA PHE A 21 -1.19 14.52 -1.49
C PHE A 21 0.25 14.88 -1.09
N ILE A 22 0.44 15.38 0.14
CA ILE A 22 1.77 15.67 0.68
C ILE A 22 2.65 14.42 0.69
N LEU A 23 2.11 13.28 1.14
CA LEU A 23 2.84 12.02 1.15
C LEU A 23 3.22 11.55 -0.26
N THR A 24 2.35 11.71 -1.26
CA THR A 24 2.66 11.36 -2.65
C THR A 24 3.79 12.24 -3.21
N VAL A 25 3.71 13.56 -3.03
CA VAL A 25 4.76 14.49 -3.48
C VAL A 25 6.08 14.16 -2.81
N PHE A 26 6.06 13.89 -1.50
CA PHE A 26 7.24 13.48 -0.76
C PHE A 26 7.80 12.15 -1.28
N GLN A 27 6.96 11.16 -1.55
CA GLN A 27 7.38 9.87 -2.08
C GLN A 27 8.07 9.99 -3.44
N VAL A 28 7.49 10.76 -4.37
CA VAL A 28 8.11 11.03 -5.68
C VAL A 28 9.46 11.74 -5.50
N THR A 29 9.54 12.68 -4.56
CA THR A 29 10.78 13.38 -4.21
C THR A 29 11.83 12.42 -3.64
N VAL A 30 11.44 11.46 -2.79
CA VAL A 30 12.32 10.43 -2.25
C VAL A 30 12.86 9.53 -3.35
N ILE A 31 12.02 9.09 -4.28
CA ILE A 31 12.41 8.26 -5.42
C ILE A 31 13.36 9.02 -6.33
N ALA A 32 13.07 10.29 -6.62
CA ALA A 32 14.00 11.17 -7.33
C ALA A 32 15.30 11.39 -6.54
N GLY A 33 15.24 11.41 -5.21
CA GLY A 33 16.39 11.41 -4.31
C GLY A 33 17.30 10.19 -4.49
N ILE A 34 16.73 8.99 -4.65
CA ILE A 34 17.48 7.77 -5.01
C ILE A 34 18.18 7.95 -6.35
N GLY A 35 17.43 8.40 -7.37
CA GLY A 35 17.99 8.68 -8.70
C GLY A 35 19.12 9.71 -8.63
N LYS A 36 18.98 10.80 -7.87
CA LYS A 36 20.01 11.82 -7.69
C LYS A 36 21.24 11.31 -6.93
N PHE A 37 21.03 10.43 -5.96
CA PHE A 37 22.12 9.78 -5.25
C PHE A 37 22.93 8.89 -6.18
N ILE A 38 22.26 8.24 -7.15
CA ILE A 38 22.90 7.48 -8.23
C ILE A 38 23.60 8.43 -9.21
N PHE A 39 22.85 9.29 -9.90
CA PHE A 39 23.29 10.19 -10.97
C PHE A 39 23.55 11.61 -10.47
N ARG A 40 24.68 11.82 -9.80
CA ARG A 40 25.01 13.13 -9.19
C ARG A 40 25.04 14.28 -10.20
N ASN A 41 25.44 14.00 -11.44
CA ASN A 41 25.62 14.99 -12.49
C ASN A 41 24.31 15.38 -13.19
N LEU A 42 23.26 14.57 -13.09
CA LEU A 42 21.97 14.90 -13.70
C LEU A 42 21.23 15.96 -12.87
N PRO A 43 20.63 16.98 -13.50
CA PRO A 43 19.79 17.95 -12.80
C PRO A 43 18.65 17.26 -12.05
N TYR A 44 18.40 17.67 -10.81
CA TYR A 44 17.32 17.11 -10.00
C TYR A 44 15.95 17.20 -10.69
N PRO A 45 15.59 18.30 -11.39
CA PRO A 45 14.33 18.39 -12.12
C PRO A 45 14.15 17.31 -13.19
N MET A 46 15.23 16.90 -13.88
CA MET A 46 15.14 15.84 -14.89
C MET A 46 14.87 14.48 -14.25
N ILE A 47 15.48 14.19 -13.10
CA ILE A 47 15.25 12.95 -12.36
C ILE A 47 13.84 12.93 -11.77
N LEU A 48 13.37 14.08 -11.28
CA LEU A 48 12.00 14.24 -10.78
C LEU A 48 10.98 14.01 -11.89
N LEU A 49 11.22 14.59 -13.06
CA LEU A 49 10.40 14.41 -14.27
C LEU A 49 10.35 12.95 -14.71
N TYR A 50 11.49 12.25 -14.66
CA TYR A 50 11.58 10.83 -14.97
C TYR A 50 10.84 9.95 -13.96
N ALA A 51 10.99 10.23 -12.66
CA ALA A 51 10.32 9.49 -11.61
C ALA A 51 8.79 9.69 -11.68
N SER A 52 8.34 10.92 -11.89
CA SER A 52 6.92 11.24 -11.96
C SER A 52 6.27 10.63 -13.20
N SER A 53 6.93 10.61 -14.36
CA SER A 53 6.31 10.14 -15.60
C SER A 53 5.96 8.65 -15.59
N LEU A 54 6.72 7.80 -14.88
CA LEU A 54 6.43 6.37 -14.77
C LEU A 54 5.44 6.05 -13.63
N ILE A 55 5.59 6.72 -12.48
CA ILE A 55 4.68 6.53 -11.34
C ILE A 55 3.27 7.02 -11.66
N LEU A 56 3.19 8.10 -12.44
CA LEU A 56 1.93 8.69 -12.88
C LEU A 56 1.50 8.18 -14.26
N MET A 57 1.95 6.99 -14.66
CA MET A 57 1.49 6.39 -15.91
C MET A 57 0.04 5.95 -15.78
N LYS A 58 -0.80 6.34 -16.75
CA LYS A 58 -2.22 5.99 -16.79
C LYS A 58 -2.43 4.53 -17.21
N GLY A 59 -3.45 3.89 -16.65
CA GLY A 59 -3.90 2.54 -17.08
C GLY A 59 -4.69 2.57 -18.39
N GLU A 60 -4.96 1.39 -18.94
CA GLU A 60 -5.49 1.14 -20.29
C GLU A 60 -6.86 1.80 -20.59
N LYS A 61 -7.64 2.16 -19.57
CA LYS A 61 -8.97 2.77 -19.72
C LYS A 61 -8.95 4.27 -19.51
N GLN A 62 -8.54 5.01 -20.54
CA GLN A 62 -8.33 6.45 -20.46
C GLN A 62 -9.60 7.27 -20.16
N ASN A 63 -10.79 6.73 -20.43
CA ASN A 63 -12.07 7.43 -20.23
C ASN A 63 -12.83 6.98 -18.97
N ASP A 64 -12.41 5.88 -18.33
CA ASP A 64 -13.08 5.35 -17.14
C ASP A 64 -12.42 5.87 -15.84
N ILE A 65 -13.22 6.01 -14.79
CA ILE A 65 -12.77 6.50 -13.47
C ILE A 65 -11.72 5.56 -12.85
N THR A 66 -11.83 4.26 -13.10
CA THR A 66 -10.90 3.21 -12.65
C THR A 66 -9.55 3.24 -13.38
N GLY A 67 -9.44 3.96 -14.50
CA GLY A 67 -8.19 4.17 -15.23
C GLY A 67 -7.47 5.48 -14.87
N SER A 68 -7.99 6.23 -13.89
CA SER A 68 -7.46 7.53 -13.47
C SER A 68 -6.21 7.43 -12.60
N ILE A 69 -5.29 8.38 -12.75
CA ILE A 69 -4.13 8.53 -11.86
C ILE A 69 -4.58 8.96 -10.47
N VAL A 70 -5.64 9.76 -10.32
CA VAL A 70 -6.20 10.16 -9.02
C VAL A 70 -6.56 8.96 -8.11
N GLY A 71 -7.16 7.89 -8.67
CA GLY A 71 -7.51 6.69 -7.90
C GLY A 71 -6.29 5.97 -7.33
N SER A 72 -5.17 6.06 -8.03
CA SER A 72 -3.87 5.54 -7.62
C SER A 72 -3.09 6.54 -6.75
N PHE A 73 -3.24 7.84 -6.99
CA PHE A 73 -2.53 8.92 -6.31
C PHE A 73 -2.81 8.96 -4.81
N PHE A 74 -4.04 8.62 -4.40
CA PHE A 74 -4.45 8.61 -3.00
C PHE A 74 -4.18 7.26 -2.29
N SER A 75 -4.11 6.14 -3.03
CA SER A 75 -3.90 4.81 -2.46
C SER A 75 -2.42 4.41 -2.39
N ILE A 76 -1.59 4.91 -3.31
CA ILE A 76 -0.17 4.59 -3.44
C ILE A 76 0.66 4.87 -2.16
N PRO A 77 0.58 6.05 -1.51
CA PRO A 77 1.46 6.36 -0.39
C PRO A 77 1.22 5.45 0.81
N SER A 78 -0.03 5.05 1.04
CA SER A 78 -0.40 4.18 2.17
C SER A 78 0.36 2.84 2.15
N ARG A 79 0.69 2.33 0.96
CA ARG A 79 1.34 1.03 0.75
C ARG A 79 2.85 1.15 0.54
N THR A 80 3.30 2.20 -0.13
CA THR A 80 4.65 2.25 -0.72
C THR A 80 5.51 3.41 -0.24
N PHE A 81 4.97 4.35 0.56
CA PHE A 81 5.73 5.47 1.12
C PHE A 81 6.91 4.99 1.96
N PHE A 82 6.64 4.20 3.01
CA PHE A 82 7.70 3.70 3.90
C PHE A 82 8.71 2.79 3.20
N PRO A 83 8.31 1.85 2.32
CA PRO A 83 9.25 1.16 1.45
C PRO A 83 10.15 2.10 0.64
N SER A 84 9.60 3.13 0.01
CA SER A 84 10.39 4.08 -0.79
C SER A 84 11.43 4.82 0.06
N VAL A 85 11.04 5.26 1.25
CA VAL A 85 11.94 5.89 2.23
C VAL A 85 13.01 4.91 2.71
N LEU A 86 12.61 3.66 3.00
CA LEU A 86 13.50 2.60 3.43
C LEU A 86 14.58 2.30 2.38
N GLY A 87 14.21 2.21 1.10
CA GLY A 87 15.15 2.05 -0.01
C GLY A 87 16.15 3.20 -0.13
N PHE A 88 15.68 4.45 0.02
CA PHE A 88 16.58 5.61 0.03
C PHE A 88 17.56 5.59 1.21
N VAL A 89 17.05 5.36 2.42
CA VAL A 89 17.87 5.30 3.64
C VAL A 89 18.86 4.14 3.57
N LEU A 90 18.46 2.98 3.03
CA LEU A 90 19.34 1.82 2.84
C LEU A 90 20.59 2.18 2.03
N VAL A 91 20.38 2.77 0.85
CA VAL A 91 21.48 3.11 -0.06
C VAL A 91 22.37 4.19 0.56
N VAL A 92 21.79 5.16 1.27
CA VAL A 92 22.55 6.19 1.99
C VAL A 92 23.34 5.60 3.18
N ALA A 93 22.72 4.72 3.97
CA ALA A 93 23.32 4.10 5.17
C ALA A 93 24.53 3.22 4.84
N ILE A 94 24.52 2.58 3.67
CA ILE A 94 25.62 1.73 3.20
C ILE A 94 26.72 2.56 2.53
N PHE A 95 26.38 3.49 1.65
CA PHE A 95 27.36 4.07 0.71
C PHE A 95 27.76 5.52 1.01
N LYS A 96 27.08 6.25 1.91
CA LYS A 96 27.47 7.62 2.28
C LYS A 96 28.45 7.58 3.46
N ARG A 97 29.65 8.14 3.28
CA ARG A 97 30.70 8.13 4.33
C ARG A 97 30.34 8.94 5.59
N ARG A 98 29.72 10.11 5.40
CA ARG A 98 29.34 11.03 6.47
C ARG A 98 28.06 10.57 7.16
N ASN A 99 28.08 10.51 8.50
CA ASN A 99 26.95 10.14 9.37
C ASN A 99 26.37 8.74 9.11
N HIS A 100 27.15 7.80 8.56
CA HIS A 100 26.66 6.45 8.23
C HIS A 100 26.05 5.71 9.43
N LYS A 101 26.60 5.87 10.65
CA LYS A 101 26.03 5.28 11.87
C LYS A 101 24.62 5.79 12.15
N THR A 102 24.38 7.10 12.00
CA THR A 102 23.04 7.69 12.16
C THR A 102 22.07 7.09 11.16
N TYR A 103 22.47 6.99 9.88
CA TYR A 103 21.63 6.38 8.86
C TYR A 103 21.41 4.87 9.08
N GLN A 104 22.35 4.15 9.70
CA GLN A 104 22.19 2.75 10.09
C GLN A 104 21.17 2.59 11.23
N VAL A 105 21.18 3.48 12.22
CA VAL A 105 20.15 3.54 13.26
C VAL A 105 18.78 3.87 12.64
N VAL A 106 18.71 4.90 11.80
CA VAL A 106 17.46 5.26 11.11
C VAL A 106 16.94 4.11 10.24
N LEU A 107 17.84 3.42 9.52
CA LEU A 107 17.50 2.24 8.73
C LEU A 107 16.88 1.16 9.60
N GLY A 108 17.52 0.83 10.74
CA GLY A 108 17.01 -0.17 11.68
C GLY A 108 15.66 0.21 12.28
N ALA A 109 15.50 1.47 12.71
CA ALA A 109 14.23 1.97 13.23
C ALA A 109 13.09 1.92 12.20
N LEU A 110 13.40 2.17 10.92
CA LEU A 110 12.40 2.12 9.85
C LEU A 110 11.94 0.70 9.51
N LEU A 111 12.71 -0.37 9.81
CA LEU A 111 12.31 -1.74 9.50
C LEU A 111 10.95 -2.13 10.13
N PRO A 112 10.76 -2.09 11.46
CA PRO A 112 9.48 -2.45 12.07
C PRO A 112 8.36 -1.47 11.71
N ILE A 113 8.65 -0.17 11.56
CA ILE A 113 7.66 0.82 11.14
C ILE A 113 7.14 0.48 9.74
N THR A 114 8.04 0.16 8.81
CA THR A 114 7.68 -0.20 7.43
C THR A 114 6.88 -1.49 7.39
N ALA A 115 7.30 -2.52 8.11
CA ALA A 115 6.57 -3.79 8.21
C ALA A 115 5.16 -3.58 8.76
N LEU A 116 5.02 -2.96 9.94
CA LEU A 116 3.74 -2.80 10.63
C LEU A 116 2.77 -1.88 9.86
N ASN A 117 3.28 -0.90 9.12
CA ASN A 117 2.43 -0.01 8.31
C ASN A 117 1.66 -0.76 7.22
N ASN A 118 2.28 -1.73 6.56
CA ASN A 118 1.63 -2.48 5.49
C ASN A 118 2.26 -3.87 5.35
N LEU A 119 1.50 -4.93 5.62
CA LEU A 119 2.01 -6.30 5.49
C LEU A 119 2.42 -6.63 4.04
N GLU A 120 1.58 -6.28 3.06
CA GLU A 120 1.71 -6.70 1.65
C GLU A 120 2.88 -6.05 0.91
N PHE A 121 3.32 -4.86 1.32
CA PHE A 121 4.44 -4.14 0.70
C PHE A 121 5.59 -3.86 1.67
N GLY A 122 5.29 -3.67 2.96
CA GLY A 122 6.25 -3.33 3.99
C GLY A 122 7.13 -4.50 4.40
N VAL A 123 6.55 -5.70 4.61
CA VAL A 123 7.34 -6.91 4.91
C VAL A 123 8.25 -7.29 3.72
N PRO A 124 7.77 -7.33 2.46
CA PRO A 124 8.64 -7.47 1.30
C PRO A 124 9.80 -6.46 1.25
N ALA A 125 9.55 -5.19 1.55
CA ALA A 125 10.58 -4.15 1.58
C ALA A 125 11.62 -4.37 2.69
N VAL A 126 11.20 -4.84 3.87
CA VAL A 126 12.10 -5.22 4.96
C VAL A 126 12.96 -6.41 4.55
N ILE A 127 12.38 -7.45 3.94
CA ILE A 127 13.13 -8.61 3.44
C ILE A 127 14.15 -8.18 2.38
N ALA A 128 13.75 -7.34 1.42
CA ALA A 128 14.66 -6.79 0.41
C ALA A 128 15.82 -6.00 1.03
N THR A 129 15.54 -5.22 2.07
CA THR A 129 16.55 -4.45 2.81
C THR A 129 17.55 -5.37 3.51
N LEU A 130 17.06 -6.36 4.25
CA LEU A 130 17.90 -7.36 4.92
C LEU A 130 18.72 -8.17 3.92
N PHE A 131 18.17 -8.48 2.76
CA PHE A 131 18.88 -9.17 1.68
C PHE A 131 20.09 -8.35 1.19
N VAL A 132 19.92 -7.05 0.93
CA VAL A 132 21.02 -6.15 0.53
C VAL A 132 22.05 -5.95 1.66
N VAL A 133 21.59 -5.80 2.91
CA VAL A 133 22.47 -5.68 4.09
C VAL A 133 23.28 -6.97 4.29
N PHE A 134 22.67 -8.13 4.12
CA PHE A 134 23.36 -9.41 4.22
C PHE A 134 24.36 -9.61 3.08
N ALA A 135 23.98 -9.25 1.85
CA ALA A 135 24.88 -9.31 0.69
C ALA A 135 26.10 -8.40 0.87
N THR A 136 25.90 -7.17 1.38
CA THR A 136 27.02 -6.26 1.70
C THR A 136 27.91 -6.79 2.81
N LEU A 137 27.32 -7.40 3.84
CA LEU A 137 28.08 -8.01 4.95
C LEU A 137 28.92 -9.19 4.48
N ARG A 138 28.34 -10.10 3.68
CA ARG A 138 29.02 -11.28 3.13
C ARG A 138 30.20 -10.90 2.23
N LEU A 139 30.05 -9.82 1.46
CA LEU A 139 31.12 -9.26 0.62
C LEU A 139 32.09 -8.36 1.39
N HIS A 140 32.04 -8.33 2.73
CA HIS A 140 32.91 -7.54 3.61
C HIS A 140 32.90 -6.03 3.31
N ARG A 141 31.80 -5.51 2.75
CA ARG A 141 31.67 -4.08 2.39
C ARG A 141 31.11 -3.21 3.50
N ILE A 142 30.48 -3.82 4.50
CA ILE A 142 30.10 -3.18 5.75
C ILE A 142 30.71 -3.96 6.92
N LYS A 143 31.00 -3.26 8.02
CA LYS A 143 31.50 -3.89 9.26
C LYS A 143 30.36 -4.66 9.94
N ARG A 144 30.68 -5.77 10.62
CA ARG A 144 29.71 -6.51 11.46
C ARG A 144 28.99 -5.61 12.48
N GLN A 145 29.70 -4.61 13.02
CA GLN A 145 29.12 -3.61 13.92
C GLN A 145 27.94 -2.85 13.29
N ALA A 146 28.00 -2.53 11.99
CA ALA A 146 26.91 -1.85 11.30
C ALA A 146 25.66 -2.74 11.21
N PHE A 147 25.83 -4.04 10.95
CA PHE A 147 24.75 -5.01 10.95
C PHE A 147 24.07 -5.11 12.32
N PHE A 148 24.86 -5.26 13.39
CA PHE A 148 24.31 -5.30 14.75
C PHE A 148 23.64 -3.98 15.16
N LEU A 149 24.15 -2.83 14.72
CA LEU A 149 23.52 -1.54 14.98
C LEU A 149 22.14 -1.42 14.33
N ILE A 150 22.00 -1.86 13.07
CA ILE A 150 20.71 -1.92 12.36
C ILE A 150 19.75 -2.85 13.10
N LEU A 151 20.21 -4.05 13.47
CA LEU A 151 19.37 -5.05 14.15
C LEU A 151 18.94 -4.59 15.55
N ALA A 152 19.87 -4.06 16.34
CA ALA A 152 19.57 -3.53 17.68
C ALA A 152 18.57 -2.39 17.59
N SER A 153 18.74 -1.46 16.64
CA SER A 153 17.77 -0.38 16.45
C SER A 153 16.39 -0.90 16.04
N ALA A 154 16.32 -1.93 15.19
CA ALA A 154 15.05 -2.54 14.78
C ALA A 154 14.33 -3.19 15.97
N LEU A 155 15.04 -3.95 16.80
CA LEU A 155 14.49 -4.58 17.99
C LEU A 155 14.03 -3.55 19.02
N THR A 156 14.82 -2.50 19.26
CA THR A 156 14.45 -1.40 20.15
C THR A 156 13.20 -0.69 19.67
N THR A 157 13.11 -0.34 18.38
CA THR A 157 11.92 0.33 17.85
C THR A 157 10.68 -0.56 17.90
N PHE A 158 10.80 -1.85 17.58
CA PHE A 158 9.68 -2.79 17.71
C PHE A 158 9.21 -2.94 19.16
N GLY A 159 10.14 -3.03 20.11
CA GLY A 159 9.84 -3.05 21.55
C GLY A 159 9.12 -1.78 22.01
N LEU A 160 9.59 -0.60 21.59
CA LEU A 160 8.95 0.68 21.90
C LEU A 160 7.53 0.76 21.33
N ILE A 161 7.31 0.32 20.09
CA ILE A 161 5.97 0.25 19.50
C ILE A 161 5.08 -0.66 20.34
N THR A 162 5.55 -1.87 20.67
CA THR A 162 4.81 -2.84 21.47
C THR A 162 4.40 -2.28 22.83
N VAL A 163 5.34 -1.64 23.54
CA VAL A 163 5.07 -0.97 24.82
C VAL A 163 4.07 0.17 24.65
N ALA A 164 4.21 1.00 23.60
CA ALA A 164 3.28 2.11 23.35
C ALA A 164 1.84 1.64 23.09
N PHE A 165 1.65 0.51 22.40
CA PHE A 165 0.33 -0.11 22.20
C PHE A 165 -0.21 -0.71 23.49
N ALA A 166 0.62 -1.40 24.27
CA ALA A 166 0.23 -1.96 25.57
C ALA A 166 -0.24 -0.85 26.54
N LEU A 167 0.48 0.28 26.61
CA LEU A 167 0.12 1.43 27.44
C LEU A 167 -1.20 2.10 27.04
N ARG A 168 -1.67 1.91 25.79
CA ARG A 168 -2.95 2.46 25.30
C ARG A 168 -4.16 1.57 25.57
N SER A 169 -4.00 0.48 26.33
CA SER A 169 -5.03 -0.56 26.50
C SER A 169 -5.53 -1.12 25.17
N ALA A 170 -4.70 -1.04 24.12
CA ALA A 170 -4.96 -1.54 22.79
C ALA A 170 -3.70 -2.31 22.34
N PRO A 171 -3.42 -3.48 22.94
CA PRO A 171 -2.22 -4.23 22.63
C PRO A 171 -2.17 -4.58 21.13
N LEU A 172 -0.96 -4.73 20.60
CA LEU A 172 -0.76 -5.10 19.20
C LEU A 172 -1.34 -6.50 18.96
N ASP A 173 -2.43 -6.58 18.21
CA ASP A 173 -3.04 -7.84 17.80
C ASP A 173 -2.59 -8.20 16.36
N LEU A 174 -1.67 -9.16 16.26
CA LEU A 174 -1.19 -9.68 14.97
C LEU A 174 -2.27 -10.44 14.19
N GLY A 175 -3.26 -10.99 14.89
CA GLY A 175 -4.44 -11.61 14.29
C GLY A 175 -5.28 -10.57 13.54
N LEU A 176 -5.53 -9.41 14.17
CA LEU A 176 -6.21 -8.26 13.55
C LEU A 176 -5.37 -7.65 12.42
N TRP A 177 -4.07 -7.49 12.63
CA TRP A 177 -3.16 -6.93 11.64
C TRP A 177 -3.08 -7.77 10.35
N THR A 178 -3.15 -9.10 10.47
CA THR A 178 -3.17 -10.02 9.33
C THR A 178 -4.58 -10.33 8.82
N ALA A 179 -5.63 -9.92 9.54
CA ALA A 179 -7.01 -10.33 9.27
C ALA A 179 -7.43 -9.99 7.84
N MET A 180 -7.08 -8.80 7.35
CA MET A 180 -7.45 -8.38 6.00
C MET A 180 -6.82 -9.26 4.92
N VAL A 181 -5.53 -9.59 5.04
CA VAL A 181 -4.84 -10.44 4.06
C VAL A 181 -5.37 -11.88 4.11
N ARG A 182 -5.63 -12.41 5.31
CA ARG A 182 -6.24 -13.75 5.49
C ARG A 182 -7.64 -13.79 4.89
N ALA A 183 -8.46 -12.80 5.20
CA ALA A 183 -9.83 -12.68 4.71
C ALA A 183 -9.91 -12.54 3.19
N GLN A 184 -8.99 -11.79 2.60
CA GLN A 184 -8.91 -11.66 1.14
C GLN A 184 -8.42 -12.96 0.47
N GLY A 185 -7.57 -13.74 1.16
CA GLY A 185 -7.14 -15.06 0.69
C GLY A 185 -8.23 -16.14 0.78
N SER A 186 -9.07 -16.11 1.81
CA SER A 186 -10.15 -17.09 2.03
C SER A 186 -11.48 -16.73 1.35
N GLY A 187 -11.74 -15.43 1.13
CA GLY A 187 -13.02 -14.89 0.65
C GLY A 187 -13.19 -14.77 -0.87
N GLY A 188 -12.38 -15.47 -1.68
CA GLY A 188 -12.53 -15.46 -3.15
C GLY A 188 -11.99 -14.20 -3.86
N TYR A 189 -11.30 -13.31 -3.15
CA TYR A 189 -10.65 -12.13 -3.72
C TYR A 189 -9.41 -12.46 -4.57
N MET A 190 -9.03 -13.75 -4.64
CA MET A 190 -8.00 -14.29 -5.54
C MET A 190 -8.58 -14.90 -6.83
N ASN A 191 -9.86 -14.68 -7.12
CA ASN A 191 -10.55 -15.32 -8.24
C ASN A 191 -10.48 -14.54 -9.56
N VAL A 192 -9.84 -13.37 -9.61
CA VAL A 192 -9.58 -12.69 -10.88
C VAL A 192 -8.26 -13.24 -11.44
N PRO A 193 -8.31 -14.11 -12.46
CA PRO A 193 -7.10 -14.67 -13.04
C PRO A 193 -6.26 -13.55 -13.66
N MET A 194 -4.93 -13.74 -13.65
CA MET A 194 -4.07 -12.87 -14.45
C MET A 194 -4.42 -13.03 -15.93
N PRO A 195 -4.48 -11.94 -16.70
CA PRO A 195 -4.60 -12.06 -18.14
C PRO A 195 -3.36 -12.78 -18.70
N ILE A 196 -3.52 -13.55 -19.78
CA ILE A 196 -2.39 -14.29 -20.40
C ILE A 196 -1.28 -13.31 -20.82
N VAL A 197 -1.66 -12.13 -21.31
CA VAL A 197 -0.75 -11.05 -21.68
C VAL A 197 -1.21 -9.78 -20.99
N GLY A 198 -0.28 -9.02 -20.42
CA GLY A 198 -0.58 -7.72 -19.82
C GLY A 198 0.66 -7.01 -19.30
N THR A 199 0.48 -5.80 -18.79
CA THR A 199 1.57 -4.94 -18.28
C THR A 199 2.38 -5.59 -17.16
N TYR A 200 1.78 -6.55 -16.43
CA TYR A 200 2.47 -7.29 -15.38
C TYR A 200 3.69 -8.07 -15.89
N LEU A 201 3.66 -8.58 -17.13
CA LEU A 201 4.80 -9.27 -17.74
C LEU A 201 6.00 -8.33 -17.84
N LEU A 202 5.80 -7.11 -18.33
CA LEU A 202 6.83 -6.10 -18.42
C LEU A 202 7.35 -5.70 -17.03
N VAL A 203 6.43 -5.44 -16.09
CA VAL A 203 6.76 -5.05 -14.71
C VAL A 203 7.65 -6.10 -14.04
N PHE A 204 7.22 -7.36 -14.03
CA PHE A 204 7.97 -8.42 -13.35
C PHE A 204 9.24 -8.82 -14.12
N ALA A 205 9.27 -8.70 -15.45
CA ALA A 205 10.49 -8.87 -16.23
C ALA A 205 11.55 -7.81 -15.88
N ILE A 206 11.17 -6.52 -15.72
CA ILE A 206 12.10 -5.46 -15.31
C ILE A 206 12.61 -5.72 -13.89
N LEU A 207 11.73 -6.09 -12.96
CA LEU A 207 12.11 -6.38 -11.58
C LEU A 207 13.06 -7.59 -11.47
N ALA A 208 12.78 -8.68 -12.19
CA ALA A 208 13.64 -9.85 -12.27
C ALA A 208 14.99 -9.51 -12.92
N SER A 209 14.98 -8.75 -14.02
CA SER A 209 16.19 -8.30 -14.69
C SER A 209 17.06 -7.44 -13.76
N GLY A 210 16.46 -6.51 -13.01
CA GLY A 210 17.20 -5.69 -12.05
C GLY A 210 17.81 -6.49 -10.90
N LEU A 211 17.11 -7.51 -10.41
CA LEU A 211 17.67 -8.42 -9.41
C LEU A 211 18.89 -9.18 -9.97
N VAL A 212 18.78 -9.76 -11.17
CA VAL A 212 19.86 -10.53 -11.80
C VAL A 212 21.05 -9.63 -12.13
N ILE A 213 20.83 -8.53 -12.87
CA ILE A 213 21.87 -7.57 -13.26
C ILE A 213 22.53 -6.97 -12.02
N GLY A 214 21.72 -6.63 -11.01
CA GLY A 214 22.17 -6.13 -9.74
C GLY A 214 23.09 -7.12 -9.04
N LEU A 215 22.69 -8.38 -8.85
CA LEU A 215 23.51 -9.40 -8.20
C LEU A 215 24.83 -9.65 -8.92
N MET A 216 24.79 -9.82 -10.25
CA MET A 216 25.98 -10.08 -11.07
C MET A 216 27.03 -8.98 -10.91
N ASN A 217 26.61 -7.71 -11.01
CA ASN A 217 27.53 -6.58 -10.88
C ASN A 217 27.92 -6.33 -9.43
N PHE A 218 27.02 -6.61 -8.47
CA PHE A 218 27.31 -6.43 -7.06
C PHE A 218 28.47 -7.30 -6.60
N SER A 219 28.58 -8.55 -7.03
CA SER A 219 29.72 -9.40 -6.67
C SER A 219 31.00 -9.09 -7.45
N ALA A 220 30.88 -8.60 -8.69
CA ALA A 220 32.00 -8.56 -9.64
C ALA A 220 32.83 -7.27 -9.61
N THR A 221 32.32 -6.17 -9.06
CA THR A 221 32.99 -4.86 -9.13
C THR A 221 33.36 -4.28 -7.76
N SER A 222 34.34 -3.39 -7.75
CA SER A 222 34.69 -2.53 -6.61
C SER A 222 34.26 -1.06 -6.81
N ASP A 223 33.75 -0.70 -8.00
CA ASP A 223 33.31 0.67 -8.29
C ASP A 223 32.08 1.02 -7.45
N ILE A 224 32.25 2.01 -6.55
CA ILE A 224 31.21 2.45 -5.62
C ILE A 224 29.91 2.88 -6.30
N ASN A 225 29.96 3.44 -7.50
CA ASN A 225 28.79 3.88 -8.24
C ASN A 225 28.03 2.70 -8.83
N ILE A 226 28.73 1.70 -9.37
CA ILE A 226 28.11 0.46 -9.84
C ILE A 226 27.53 -0.31 -8.65
N LEU A 227 28.22 -0.35 -7.51
CA LEU A 227 27.74 -1.03 -6.30
C LEU A 227 26.47 -0.41 -5.72
N LYS A 228 26.44 0.91 -5.59
CA LYS A 228 25.26 1.67 -5.20
C LYS A 228 24.09 1.38 -6.13
N SER A 229 24.31 1.43 -7.45
CA SER A 229 23.27 1.19 -8.46
C SER A 229 22.76 -0.25 -8.41
N SER A 230 23.66 -1.21 -8.23
CA SER A 230 23.35 -2.63 -8.07
C SER A 230 22.53 -2.91 -6.80
N ALA A 231 22.90 -2.30 -5.66
CA ALA A 231 22.15 -2.44 -4.42
C ALA A 231 20.71 -1.89 -4.56
N THR A 232 20.55 -0.76 -5.25
CA THR A 232 19.23 -0.20 -5.58
C THR A 232 18.41 -1.15 -6.46
N ALA A 233 19.01 -1.73 -7.49
CA ALA A 233 18.34 -2.68 -8.39
C ALA A 233 17.92 -3.97 -7.66
N ILE A 234 18.79 -4.51 -6.81
CA ILE A 234 18.49 -5.68 -5.96
C ILE A 234 17.33 -5.37 -5.02
N TYR A 235 17.42 -4.24 -4.29
CA TYR A 235 16.37 -3.83 -3.35
C TYR A 235 15.01 -3.75 -4.04
N ALA A 236 14.93 -3.00 -5.14
CA ALA A 236 13.69 -2.80 -5.87
C ALA A 236 13.16 -4.09 -6.51
N GLY A 237 14.05 -4.91 -7.08
CA GLY A 237 13.71 -6.21 -7.67
C GLY A 237 13.12 -7.17 -6.63
N VAL A 238 13.80 -7.37 -5.50
CA VAL A 238 13.30 -8.25 -4.43
C VAL A 238 12.00 -7.71 -3.84
N TRP A 239 11.93 -6.41 -3.54
CA TRP A 239 10.73 -5.79 -2.99
C TRP A 239 9.52 -5.96 -3.94
N GLY A 240 9.70 -5.64 -5.22
CA GLY A 240 8.63 -5.76 -6.22
C GLY A 240 8.19 -7.20 -6.46
N ILE A 241 9.12 -8.15 -6.57
CA ILE A 241 8.79 -9.57 -6.77
C ILE A 241 8.08 -10.15 -5.54
N LEU A 242 8.56 -9.88 -4.33
CA LEU A 242 7.93 -10.40 -3.11
C LEU A 242 6.57 -9.74 -2.81
N SER A 243 6.29 -8.56 -3.41
CA SER A 243 4.97 -7.93 -3.35
C SER A 243 4.01 -8.47 -4.41
N MET A 244 4.46 -9.30 -5.36
CA MET A 244 3.65 -9.90 -6.43
C MET A 244 2.35 -10.56 -5.94
N PRO A 245 2.31 -11.25 -4.78
CA PRO A 245 1.07 -11.84 -4.27
C PRO A 245 -0.09 -10.85 -4.13
N TYR A 246 0.20 -9.55 -3.99
CA TYR A 246 -0.82 -8.50 -3.99
C TYR A 246 -1.58 -8.41 -5.32
N TYR A 247 -0.91 -8.62 -6.45
CA TYR A 247 -1.51 -8.57 -7.77
C TYR A 247 -2.06 -9.94 -8.21
N THR A 248 -1.46 -11.04 -7.74
CA THR A 248 -1.93 -12.39 -8.04
C THR A 248 -3.32 -12.60 -7.47
N GLY A 249 -4.30 -12.87 -8.33
CA GLY A 249 -5.69 -13.04 -7.93
C GLY A 249 -6.48 -11.74 -7.78
N ARG A 250 -5.82 -10.58 -7.81
CA ARG A 250 -6.43 -9.23 -7.82
C ARG A 250 -6.05 -8.47 -9.09
N SER A 251 -6.01 -9.17 -10.22
CA SER A 251 -5.32 -8.74 -11.45
C SER A 251 -5.99 -7.60 -12.24
N TRP A 252 -6.67 -6.69 -11.54
CA TRP A 252 -7.22 -5.45 -12.07
C TRP A 252 -6.12 -4.52 -12.60
N PRO A 253 -6.32 -3.85 -13.75
CA PRO A 253 -5.33 -2.92 -14.31
C PRO A 253 -4.91 -1.77 -13.39
N SER A 254 -5.75 -1.37 -12.43
CA SER A 254 -5.41 -0.35 -11.42
C SER A 254 -4.37 -0.87 -10.41
N HIS A 255 -4.42 -2.16 -10.06
CA HIS A 255 -3.55 -2.74 -9.04
C HIS A 255 -2.12 -2.97 -9.52
N ILE A 256 -1.86 -3.08 -10.82
CA ILE A 256 -0.48 -3.20 -11.32
C ILE A 256 0.28 -1.87 -11.22
N GLN A 257 -0.42 -0.72 -11.18
CA GLN A 257 0.20 0.61 -11.18
C GLN A 257 1.07 0.86 -9.95
N VAL A 258 0.71 0.27 -8.79
CA VAL A 258 1.52 0.36 -7.57
C VAL A 258 2.94 -0.21 -7.75
N PHE A 259 3.13 -1.16 -8.68
CA PHE A 259 4.43 -1.73 -9.00
C PHE A 259 5.29 -0.83 -9.87
N PHE A 260 4.76 0.24 -10.47
CA PHE A 260 5.59 1.22 -11.17
C PHE A 260 6.56 1.94 -10.24
N ILE A 261 6.30 1.95 -8.94
CA ILE A 261 7.18 2.53 -7.93
C ILE A 261 8.46 1.69 -7.77
N PRO A 262 8.40 0.40 -7.38
CA PRO A 262 9.60 -0.44 -7.39
C PRO A 262 10.21 -0.53 -8.80
N VAL A 263 9.44 -0.55 -9.89
CA VAL A 263 10.01 -0.53 -11.25
C VAL A 263 10.83 0.74 -11.50
N THR A 264 10.35 1.92 -11.13
CA THR A 264 11.09 3.19 -11.29
C THR A 264 12.44 3.14 -10.57
N ILE A 265 12.43 2.67 -9.31
CA ILE A 265 13.65 2.53 -8.51
C ILE A 265 14.59 1.49 -9.14
N CYS A 266 14.02 0.39 -9.64
CA CYS A 266 14.76 -0.67 -10.33
C CYS A 266 15.45 -0.14 -11.59
N ILE A 267 14.72 0.63 -12.41
CA ILE A 267 15.25 1.26 -13.63
C ILE A 267 16.39 2.21 -13.29
N PHE A 268 16.30 3.03 -12.24
CA PHE A 268 17.44 3.84 -11.80
C PHE A 268 18.68 3.00 -11.45
N GLY A 269 18.49 1.87 -10.77
CA GLY A 269 19.57 0.94 -10.46
C GLY A 269 20.20 0.32 -11.71
N ILE A 270 19.37 -0.21 -12.62
CA ILE A 270 19.80 -0.79 -13.89
C ILE A 270 20.55 0.26 -14.73
N ALA A 271 19.94 1.43 -14.93
CA ALA A 271 20.52 2.56 -15.65
C ALA A 271 21.88 2.96 -15.09
N GLY A 272 22.00 3.00 -13.75
CA GLY A 272 23.25 3.33 -13.08
C GLY A 272 24.36 2.32 -13.36
N VAL A 273 24.05 1.02 -13.29
CA VAL A 273 25.01 -0.05 -13.63
C VAL A 273 25.54 0.11 -15.05
N PHE A 274 24.67 0.33 -16.04
CA PHE A 274 25.08 0.46 -17.43
C PHE A 274 25.77 1.79 -17.75
N TYR A 275 25.35 2.88 -17.12
CA TYR A 275 25.98 4.19 -17.29
C TYR A 275 27.43 4.17 -16.77
N TYR A 276 27.64 3.67 -15.55
CA TYR A 276 28.95 3.67 -14.91
C TYR A 276 29.89 2.56 -15.43
N SER A 277 29.37 1.47 -15.99
CA SER A 277 30.19 0.45 -16.66
C SER A 277 30.67 0.86 -18.06
N GLY A 278 30.29 2.04 -18.55
CA GLY A 278 30.65 2.49 -19.90
C GLY A 278 29.97 1.68 -21.01
N HIS A 279 28.89 0.95 -20.71
CA HIS A 279 28.24 0.05 -21.66
C HIS A 279 27.82 0.76 -22.96
N PHE A 280 27.40 2.03 -22.85
CA PHE A 280 26.98 2.87 -23.98
C PHE A 280 28.10 3.70 -24.62
N ALA A 281 29.37 3.53 -24.21
CA ALA A 281 30.48 4.34 -24.74
C ALA A 281 30.91 3.95 -26.16
N ASN A 282 30.58 2.73 -26.62
CA ASN A 282 30.96 2.26 -27.95
C ASN A 282 30.11 2.92 -29.05
N LYS A 283 30.74 3.79 -29.86
CA LYS A 283 30.09 4.50 -30.97
C LYS A 283 29.78 3.63 -32.18
N LYS A 284 30.41 2.46 -32.32
CA LYS A 284 30.14 1.48 -33.39
C LYS A 284 29.64 0.19 -32.76
N LEU A 285 28.38 -0.15 -33.01
CA LEU A 285 27.75 -1.39 -32.59
C LEU A 285 27.46 -2.26 -33.81
N SER A 286 27.76 -3.55 -33.71
CA SER A 286 27.26 -4.53 -34.69
C SER A 286 25.74 -4.70 -34.54
N PHE A 287 25.08 -5.19 -35.60
CA PHE A 287 23.63 -5.43 -35.59
C PHE A 287 23.18 -6.38 -34.46
N THR A 288 23.96 -7.42 -34.16
CA THR A 288 23.70 -8.34 -33.05
C THR A 288 23.83 -7.65 -31.69
N GLN A 289 24.82 -6.78 -31.51
CA GLN A 289 24.94 -5.97 -30.29
C GLN A 289 23.82 -4.94 -30.16
N LEU A 290 23.31 -4.40 -31.27
CA LEU A 290 22.16 -3.50 -31.27
C LEU A 290 20.90 -4.22 -30.79
N ILE A 291 20.60 -5.39 -31.36
CA ILE A 291 19.44 -6.22 -30.97
C ILE A 291 19.55 -6.62 -29.50
N ALA A 292 20.72 -7.06 -29.04
CA ALA A 292 20.93 -7.47 -27.65
C ALA A 292 20.73 -6.31 -26.65
N ARG A 293 20.99 -5.06 -27.07
CA ARG A 293 20.84 -3.85 -26.24
C ARG A 293 19.44 -3.23 -26.33
N LEU A 294 18.66 -3.56 -27.36
CA LEU A 294 17.35 -2.96 -27.61
C LEU A 294 16.39 -3.08 -26.42
N PRO A 295 16.21 -4.25 -25.77
CA PRO A 295 15.29 -4.36 -24.63
C PRO A 295 15.68 -3.44 -23.48
N LEU A 296 16.97 -3.34 -23.18
CA LEU A 296 17.49 -2.46 -22.15
C LEU A 296 17.23 -0.99 -22.50
N THR A 297 17.53 -0.57 -23.73
CA THR A 297 17.28 0.80 -24.18
C THR A 297 15.79 1.13 -24.10
N MET A 298 14.91 0.20 -24.48
CA MET A 298 13.46 0.37 -24.35
C MET A 298 13.02 0.57 -22.89
N VAL A 299 13.56 -0.20 -21.95
CA VAL A 299 13.29 -0.02 -20.50
C VAL A 299 13.75 1.36 -20.03
N LEU A 300 14.90 1.85 -20.49
CA LEU A 300 15.43 3.16 -20.09
C LEU A 300 14.62 4.33 -20.68
N VAL A 301 14.05 4.16 -21.87
CA VAL A 301 13.24 5.17 -22.57
C VAL A 301 11.76 5.09 -22.20
N LEU A 302 11.30 4.01 -21.55
CA LEU A 302 9.91 3.82 -21.15
C LEU A 302 9.31 5.06 -20.45
N PRO A 303 9.98 5.72 -19.49
CA PRO A 303 9.40 6.91 -18.82
C PRO A 303 9.32 8.15 -19.71
N ILE A 304 10.01 8.17 -20.87
CA ILE A 304 9.83 9.21 -21.88
C ILE A 304 8.58 8.89 -22.71
N ALA A 305 8.39 7.62 -23.07
CA ALA A 305 7.19 7.19 -23.80
C ALA A 305 5.90 7.42 -22.98
N THR A 306 5.97 7.40 -21.65
CA THR A 306 4.80 7.65 -20.80
C THR A 306 4.28 9.09 -20.88
N PHE A 307 5.06 10.07 -21.36
CA PHE A 307 4.54 11.43 -21.60
C PHE A 307 3.43 11.46 -22.64
N VAL A 308 3.45 10.53 -23.60
CA VAL A 308 2.42 10.43 -24.64
C VAL A 308 1.08 9.97 -24.07
N ILE A 309 1.10 9.27 -22.92
CA ILE A 309 -0.07 8.76 -22.21
C ILE A 309 -0.31 9.47 -20.87
N ALA A 310 0.29 10.65 -20.69
CA ALA A 310 0.08 11.48 -19.51
C ALA A 310 -1.40 11.89 -19.39
N PRO A 311 -1.93 12.04 -18.16
CA PRO A 311 -3.32 12.44 -17.99
C PRO A 311 -3.57 13.85 -18.50
N ASN A 312 -4.79 14.10 -18.97
CA ASN A 312 -5.22 15.45 -19.31
C ASN A 312 -5.23 16.32 -18.03
N PRO A 313 -4.40 17.39 -17.95
CA PRO A 313 -4.32 18.24 -16.76
C PRO A 313 -5.66 18.87 -16.37
N LYS A 314 -6.51 19.18 -17.35
CA LYS A 314 -7.84 19.77 -17.10
C LYS A 314 -8.76 18.79 -16.36
N THR A 315 -8.76 17.52 -16.78
CA THR A 315 -9.56 16.46 -16.15
C THR A 315 -9.10 16.17 -14.72
N GLU A 316 -7.78 16.11 -14.50
CA GLU A 316 -7.24 15.87 -13.17
C GLU A 316 -7.42 17.07 -12.24
N TRP A 317 -7.33 18.31 -12.76
CA TRP A 317 -7.58 19.52 -11.98
C TRP A 317 -9.05 19.63 -11.55
N GLN A 318 -9.99 19.39 -12.46
CA GLN A 318 -11.42 19.35 -12.13
C GLN A 318 -11.73 18.29 -11.07
N ARG A 319 -11.05 17.14 -11.09
CA ARG A 319 -11.18 16.11 -10.05
C ARG A 319 -10.56 16.56 -8.72
N ALA A 320 -9.36 17.13 -8.73
CA ALA A 320 -8.64 17.60 -7.55
C ALA A 320 -9.38 18.74 -6.83
N THR A 321 -10.11 19.60 -7.56
CA THR A 321 -10.93 20.67 -6.99
C THR A 321 -12.33 20.22 -6.58
N GLY A 322 -12.57 18.91 -6.43
CA GLY A 322 -13.86 18.37 -5.98
C GLY A 322 -14.97 18.36 -7.04
N GLY A 323 -14.66 18.68 -8.29
CA GLY A 323 -15.56 18.46 -9.44
C GLY A 323 -15.66 16.98 -9.84
N GLY A 324 -14.85 16.10 -9.25
CA GLY A 324 -15.08 14.66 -9.25
C GLY A 324 -16.11 14.31 -8.17
N SER A 325 -17.37 14.16 -8.56
CA SER A 325 -18.48 13.89 -7.65
C SER A 325 -18.17 12.74 -6.67
N GLU A 326 -17.57 11.64 -7.11
CA GLU A 326 -17.57 10.38 -6.36
C GLU A 326 -16.96 10.39 -4.94
N TRP A 327 -15.97 11.25 -4.64
CA TRP A 327 -15.25 11.23 -3.35
C TRP A 327 -15.65 12.35 -2.38
N SER A 328 -16.66 13.16 -2.72
CA SER A 328 -17.16 14.20 -1.82
C SER A 328 -17.99 13.60 -0.68
N LEU A 329 -18.04 14.27 0.47
CA LEU A 329 -18.94 13.89 1.57
C LEU A 329 -20.38 13.73 1.08
N VAL A 330 -20.83 14.64 0.20
CA VAL A 330 -22.18 14.67 -0.37
C VAL A 330 -22.49 13.45 -1.22
N ASN A 331 -21.50 12.87 -1.90
CA ASN A 331 -21.72 11.69 -2.73
C ASN A 331 -21.42 10.39 -1.99
N GLN A 332 -20.45 10.40 -1.07
CA GLN A 332 -20.23 9.29 -0.14
C GLN A 332 -21.47 9.09 0.76
N SER A 333 -22.14 10.16 1.20
CA SER A 333 -23.39 10.08 1.97
C SER A 333 -24.58 9.54 1.16
N LYS A 334 -24.49 9.54 -0.17
CA LYS A 334 -25.52 8.99 -1.08
C LYS A 334 -25.25 7.53 -1.46
N THR A 335 -24.14 6.95 -1.02
CA THR A 335 -23.87 5.52 -1.25
C THR A 335 -24.93 4.68 -0.55
N LYS A 336 -25.37 3.58 -1.19
CA LYS A 336 -26.40 2.68 -0.67
C LYS A 336 -26.13 2.23 0.77
N VAL A 337 -24.86 1.99 1.09
CA VAL A 337 -24.43 1.57 2.43
C VAL A 337 -24.72 2.64 3.47
N VAL A 338 -24.26 3.88 3.23
CA VAL A 338 -24.44 4.98 4.18
C VAL A 338 -25.91 5.37 4.32
N THR A 339 -26.65 5.41 3.21
CA THR A 339 -28.09 5.70 3.24
C THR A 339 -28.88 4.60 3.96
N SER A 340 -28.49 3.33 3.81
CA SER A 340 -29.13 2.21 4.52
C SER A 340 -28.89 2.29 6.03
N VAL A 341 -27.69 2.69 6.46
CA VAL A 341 -27.40 2.89 7.89
C VAL A 341 -28.22 4.06 8.45
N PHE A 342 -28.32 5.19 7.74
CA PHE A 342 -29.16 6.31 8.16
C PHE A 342 -30.64 5.92 8.25
N ALA A 343 -31.15 5.21 7.23
CA ALA A 343 -32.52 4.72 7.20
C ALA A 343 -32.80 3.77 8.37
N ALA A 344 -31.88 2.87 8.70
CA ALA A 344 -32.02 1.97 9.85
C ALA A 344 -32.01 2.73 11.19
N VAL A 345 -31.15 3.73 11.34
CA VAL A 345 -31.10 4.57 12.55
C VAL A 345 -32.43 5.32 12.74
N GLU A 346 -32.94 5.94 11.68
CA GLU A 346 -34.19 6.70 11.71
C GLU A 346 -35.40 5.80 11.92
N ARG A 347 -35.53 4.73 11.12
CA ARG A 347 -36.68 3.82 11.14
C ARG A 347 -36.79 3.05 12.45
N TYR A 348 -35.67 2.60 13.00
CA TYR A 348 -35.65 1.72 14.19
C TYR A 348 -35.24 2.45 15.48
N GLY A 349 -35.02 3.77 15.44
CA GLY A 349 -34.68 4.57 16.62
C GLY A 349 -33.37 4.15 17.30
N LEU A 350 -32.36 3.79 16.52
CA LEU A 350 -31.11 3.26 17.05
C LEU A 350 -30.25 4.37 17.69
N ASP A 351 -29.80 4.13 18.93
CA ASP A 351 -28.82 5.01 19.57
C ASP A 351 -27.43 4.77 18.96
N ILE A 352 -26.98 5.69 18.11
CA ILE A 352 -25.68 5.63 17.42
C ILE A 352 -24.51 5.38 18.39
N LYS A 353 -24.54 5.98 19.60
CA LYS A 353 -23.44 5.84 20.57
C LYS A 353 -23.37 4.44 21.19
N LYS A 354 -24.50 3.73 21.19
CA LYS A 354 -24.63 2.34 21.65
C LYS A 354 -24.69 1.34 20.50
N SER A 355 -24.43 1.79 19.27
CA SER A 355 -24.48 0.97 18.07
C SER A 355 -23.09 0.81 17.47
N VAL A 356 -22.85 -0.33 16.83
CA VAL A 356 -21.64 -0.57 16.04
C VAL A 356 -22.02 -1.03 14.63
N TYR A 357 -21.24 -0.59 13.66
CA TYR A 357 -21.40 -0.99 12.28
C TYR A 357 -20.47 -2.17 11.96
N PHE A 358 -21.05 -3.26 11.48
CA PHE A 358 -20.40 -4.50 11.06
C PHE A 358 -20.58 -4.69 9.55
N GLY A 359 -19.91 -3.85 8.77
CA GLY A 359 -19.75 -4.00 7.33
C GLY A 359 -18.27 -3.94 6.97
N ASP A 360 -17.88 -4.69 5.94
CA ASP A 360 -16.53 -4.66 5.39
C ASP A 360 -16.34 -3.45 4.46
N GLN A 361 -17.34 -3.15 3.63
CA GLN A 361 -17.31 -2.00 2.73
C GLN A 361 -17.56 -0.69 3.47
N TYR A 362 -16.75 0.32 3.17
CA TYR A 362 -16.95 1.70 3.60
C TYR A 362 -17.10 1.87 5.13
N ALA A 363 -16.63 0.93 5.94
CA ALA A 363 -16.83 0.93 7.39
C ALA A 363 -16.29 2.19 8.08
N SER A 364 -15.13 2.68 7.65
CA SER A 364 -14.59 3.96 8.11
C SER A 364 -15.36 5.17 7.56
N THR A 365 -15.95 5.05 6.37
CA THR A 365 -16.83 6.10 5.82
C THR A 365 -18.14 6.17 6.61
N VAL A 366 -18.75 5.03 6.94
CA VAL A 366 -19.93 4.96 7.82
C VAL A 366 -19.60 5.57 9.17
N GLU A 367 -18.48 5.21 9.79
CA GLU A 367 -18.07 5.80 11.06
C GLU A 367 -17.86 7.31 10.99
N LEU A 368 -17.21 7.78 9.92
CA LEU A 368 -16.95 9.21 9.72
C LEU A 368 -18.24 10.01 9.48
N ILE A 369 -19.18 9.48 8.69
CA ILE A 369 -20.38 10.20 8.26
C ILE A 369 -21.51 10.10 9.28
N THR A 370 -21.72 8.91 9.85
CA THR A 370 -22.84 8.63 10.77
C THR A 370 -22.44 8.78 12.24
N GLY A 371 -21.15 8.69 12.57
CA GLY A 371 -20.66 8.60 13.95
C GLY A 371 -20.80 7.22 14.59
N MET A 372 -21.35 6.23 13.88
CA MET A 372 -21.47 4.84 14.35
C MET A 372 -20.11 4.15 14.29
N LYS A 373 -19.62 3.62 15.42
CA LYS A 373 -18.27 3.03 15.48
C LYS A 373 -18.10 1.88 14.49
N ASN A 374 -16.95 1.83 13.80
CA ASN A 374 -16.55 0.67 13.02
C ASN A 374 -16.24 -0.51 13.95
N GLY A 375 -17.17 -1.45 14.03
CA GLY A 375 -17.08 -2.60 14.91
C GLY A 375 -16.11 -3.68 14.43
N LEU A 376 -15.89 -3.80 13.11
CA LEU A 376 -14.88 -4.69 12.55
C LEU A 376 -13.46 -4.18 12.77
N GLY A 377 -13.27 -2.86 12.83
CA GLY A 377 -11.97 -2.20 12.95
C GLY A 377 -11.05 -2.44 11.76
N VAL A 378 -11.61 -2.93 10.66
CA VAL A 378 -10.97 -3.00 9.34
C VAL A 378 -11.82 -2.18 8.37
N ASN A 379 -11.21 -1.72 7.28
CA ASN A 379 -11.92 -0.98 6.23
C ASN A 379 -11.57 -1.62 4.90
N THR A 380 -12.56 -2.03 4.11
CA THR A 380 -12.37 -2.53 2.75
C THR A 380 -12.93 -1.51 1.76
N LEU A 381 -12.17 -1.26 0.69
CA LEU A 381 -12.56 -0.32 -0.39
C LEU A 381 -13.36 -1.01 -1.50
N GLU A 382 -13.46 -2.33 -1.47
CA GLU A 382 -14.07 -3.12 -2.54
C GLU A 382 -14.91 -4.23 -1.94
N TYR A 383 -15.82 -4.78 -2.76
CA TYR A 383 -16.77 -5.90 -2.52
C TYR A 383 -16.07 -7.18 -2.04
N SER A 384 -15.39 -7.10 -0.92
CA SER A 384 -14.92 -8.24 -0.17
C SER A 384 -16.16 -8.87 0.47
N LEU A 385 -16.12 -10.18 0.62
CA LEU A 385 -17.08 -10.87 1.46
C LEU A 385 -16.57 -10.77 2.89
N VAL A 386 -17.47 -10.65 3.86
CA VAL A 386 -17.15 -10.95 5.25
C VAL A 386 -16.86 -12.46 5.31
N SER A 387 -15.58 -12.80 5.15
CA SER A 387 -15.07 -14.16 5.27
C SER A 387 -15.40 -14.73 6.64
N ALA A 388 -15.34 -16.06 6.77
CA ALA A 388 -15.48 -16.70 8.08
C ALA A 388 -14.49 -16.12 9.11
N ASP A 389 -13.27 -15.78 8.66
CA ASP A 389 -12.23 -15.16 9.50
C ASP A 389 -12.63 -13.75 9.99
N LEU A 390 -13.19 -12.90 9.12
CA LEU A 390 -13.66 -11.57 9.53
C LEU A 390 -14.88 -11.66 10.45
N ARG A 391 -15.74 -12.65 10.22
CA ARG A 391 -16.90 -12.92 11.05
C ARG A 391 -16.50 -13.34 12.46
N GLU A 392 -15.58 -14.31 12.56
CA GLU A 392 -15.04 -14.75 13.83
C GLU A 392 -14.34 -13.61 14.58
N LEU A 393 -13.52 -12.82 13.87
CA LEU A 393 -12.89 -11.63 14.43
C LEU A 393 -13.93 -10.65 14.99
N ALA A 394 -14.99 -10.37 14.24
CA ALA A 394 -16.06 -9.49 14.66
C ALA A 394 -16.75 -10.01 15.93
N CYS A 395 -17.09 -11.31 15.96
CA CYS A 395 -17.73 -11.94 17.11
C CYS A 395 -16.84 -11.88 18.36
N ARG A 396 -15.52 -12.07 18.21
CA ARG A 396 -14.55 -11.98 19.31
C ARG A 396 -14.45 -10.57 19.90
N ARG A 397 -14.69 -9.52 19.10
CA ARG A 397 -14.60 -8.12 19.54
C ARG A 397 -15.88 -7.58 20.19
N LEU A 398 -17.04 -8.21 19.94
CA LEU A 398 -18.32 -7.78 20.50
C LEU A 398 -18.33 -7.62 22.02
N PRO A 399 -17.76 -8.55 22.82
CA PRO A 399 -17.74 -8.41 24.28
C PRO A 399 -17.00 -7.16 24.76
N ASP A 400 -15.93 -6.76 24.07
CA ASP A 400 -15.12 -5.60 24.43
C ASP A 400 -15.77 -4.28 23.97
N LEU A 401 -16.44 -4.31 22.81
CA LEU A 401 -17.19 -3.16 22.29
C LEU A 401 -18.48 -2.91 23.08
N ASN A 402 -19.07 -3.97 23.63
CA ASN A 402 -20.32 -4.00 24.40
C ASN A 402 -21.45 -3.10 23.82
N PRO A 403 -21.80 -3.25 22.53
CA PRO A 403 -22.87 -2.46 21.93
C PRO A 403 -24.24 -2.92 22.42
N LYS A 404 -25.24 -2.05 22.36
CA LYS A 404 -26.66 -2.45 22.47
C LYS A 404 -27.18 -2.98 21.13
N PHE A 405 -26.72 -2.39 20.03
CA PHE A 405 -27.15 -2.75 18.68
C PHE A 405 -25.95 -2.98 17.75
N VAL A 406 -26.10 -3.96 16.85
CA VAL A 406 -25.14 -4.23 15.77
C VAL A 406 -25.87 -4.02 14.46
N VAL A 407 -25.36 -3.15 13.61
CA VAL A 407 -25.89 -2.91 12.26
C VAL A 407 -24.94 -3.56 11.27
N SER A 408 -25.38 -4.60 10.59
CA SER A 408 -24.55 -5.33 9.63
C SER A 408 -25.00 -5.09 8.20
N GLN A 409 -24.04 -4.94 7.29
CA GLN A 409 -24.31 -4.74 5.86
C GLN A 409 -24.87 -6.01 5.23
N ASN A 410 -25.93 -5.86 4.45
CA ASN A 410 -26.41 -6.86 3.49
C ASN A 410 -26.09 -6.41 2.07
N ASP A 411 -25.78 -7.36 1.21
CA ASP A 411 -25.60 -7.12 -0.22
C ASP A 411 -26.70 -7.85 -1.00
N ASP A 412 -27.01 -7.43 -2.23
CA ASP A 412 -28.16 -7.89 -3.05
C ASP A 412 -28.12 -9.40 -3.38
N THR A 413 -27.08 -10.10 -2.94
CA THR A 413 -26.94 -11.55 -3.06
C THR A 413 -26.71 -12.27 -1.73
N ARG A 414 -26.49 -11.57 -0.59
CA ARG A 414 -25.94 -12.16 0.65
C ARG A 414 -26.29 -11.39 1.91
N ILE A 415 -26.64 -12.14 2.96
CA ILE A 415 -26.95 -11.63 4.29
C ILE A 415 -25.77 -11.98 5.21
N ASN A 416 -25.02 -10.97 5.66
CA ASN A 416 -23.86 -11.18 6.51
C ASN A 416 -24.30 -11.39 7.98
N PHE A 417 -23.59 -12.25 8.70
CA PHE A 417 -23.82 -12.54 10.13
C PHE A 417 -25.16 -13.18 10.52
N VAL A 418 -26.05 -13.45 9.57
CA VAL A 418 -27.29 -14.18 9.80
C VAL A 418 -27.07 -15.66 9.57
N GLY A 419 -27.66 -16.48 10.43
CA GLY A 419 -27.62 -17.93 10.36
C GLY A 419 -28.56 -18.51 9.29
N PRO A 420 -28.57 -19.84 9.11
CA PRO A 420 -29.34 -20.52 8.05
C PRO A 420 -30.86 -20.23 8.10
N SER A 421 -31.40 -19.93 9.28
CA SER A 421 -32.82 -19.68 9.52
C SER A 421 -33.27 -18.24 9.25
N LEU A 422 -32.36 -17.34 8.88
CA LEU A 422 -32.60 -15.90 8.74
C LEU A 422 -33.00 -15.15 10.03
N LEU A 423 -33.14 -15.87 11.15
CA LEU A 423 -33.50 -15.36 12.47
C LEU A 423 -32.40 -15.61 13.52
N ASP A 424 -31.51 -16.56 13.24
CA ASP A 424 -30.32 -16.80 14.05
C ASP A 424 -29.18 -15.86 13.66
N SER A 425 -28.25 -15.61 14.58
CA SER A 425 -27.02 -14.88 14.30
C SER A 425 -25.80 -15.81 14.35
N SER A 426 -24.74 -15.46 13.64
CA SER A 426 -23.48 -16.21 13.67
C SER A 426 -22.58 -15.87 14.85
N CYS A 427 -22.92 -14.84 15.64
CA CYS A 427 -22.14 -14.41 16.80
C CYS A 427 -22.90 -14.68 18.10
N PRO A 428 -22.27 -15.30 19.11
CA PRO A 428 -22.90 -15.49 20.42
C PRO A 428 -23.41 -14.16 21.00
N GLY A 429 -24.64 -14.16 21.52
CA GLY A 429 -25.25 -12.98 22.13
C GLY A 429 -25.88 -11.99 21.16
N MET A 430 -25.74 -12.18 19.84
CA MET A 430 -26.48 -11.40 18.85
C MET A 430 -27.85 -12.04 18.57
N THR A 431 -28.91 -11.25 18.54
CA THR A 431 -30.26 -11.70 18.13
C THR A 431 -30.78 -10.77 17.04
N VAL A 432 -31.31 -11.32 15.94
CA VAL A 432 -31.89 -10.52 14.87
C VAL A 432 -33.10 -9.76 15.42
N LEU A 433 -33.06 -8.43 15.35
CA LEU A 433 -34.20 -7.57 15.70
C LEU A 433 -34.99 -7.21 14.44
N TYR A 434 -34.27 -6.82 13.39
CA TYR A 434 -34.84 -6.42 12.11
C TYR A 434 -34.05 -7.10 11.00
N ALA A 435 -34.71 -8.04 10.33
CA ALA A 435 -34.18 -8.76 9.18
C ALA A 435 -34.04 -7.80 7.97
N PRO A 436 -33.25 -8.15 6.94
CA PRO A 436 -33.14 -7.33 5.74
C PRO A 436 -34.51 -7.14 5.08
N ASP A 437 -34.89 -5.89 4.82
CA ASP A 437 -36.08 -5.50 4.06
C ASP A 437 -35.68 -4.66 2.84
N ASP A 438 -36.34 -3.52 2.59
CA ASP A 438 -35.91 -2.52 1.60
C ASP A 438 -34.63 -1.78 2.03
N ILE A 439 -34.21 -1.89 3.29
CA ILE A 439 -32.96 -1.34 3.80
C ILE A 439 -31.85 -2.41 3.69
N GLY A 440 -30.72 -2.04 3.06
CA GLY A 440 -29.57 -2.92 2.84
C GLY A 440 -28.75 -3.27 4.09
N VAL A 441 -29.34 -3.28 5.29
CA VAL A 441 -28.68 -3.67 6.54
C VAL A 441 -29.58 -4.53 7.43
N THR A 442 -28.98 -5.42 8.22
CA THR A 442 -29.66 -6.17 9.28
C THR A 442 -29.28 -5.57 10.62
N VAL A 443 -30.28 -5.44 11.50
CA VAL A 443 -30.07 -4.92 12.85
C VAL A 443 -30.23 -6.05 13.85
N PHE A 444 -29.23 -6.18 14.72
CA PHE A 444 -29.22 -7.15 15.80
C PHE A 444 -29.22 -6.42 17.15
N SER A 445 -29.86 -7.00 18.16
CA SER A 445 -29.54 -6.71 19.56
C SER A 445 -28.29 -7.49 19.95
N TYR A 446 -27.54 -6.96 20.90
CA TYR A 446 -26.46 -7.71 21.52
C TYR A 446 -26.65 -7.75 23.03
N THR A 447 -26.59 -8.96 23.57
CA THR A 447 -26.50 -9.22 25.02
C THR A 447 -25.24 -10.03 25.25
N ARG A 448 -24.36 -9.54 26.12
CA ARG A 448 -23.09 -10.21 26.40
C ARG A 448 -23.35 -11.64 26.93
N PRO A 449 -22.83 -12.68 26.29
CA PRO A 449 -22.99 -14.05 26.79
C PRO A 449 -22.34 -14.20 28.17
N GLY A 450 -23.10 -14.69 29.15
CA GLY A 450 -22.60 -14.93 30.52
C GLY A 450 -22.58 -13.71 31.44
N GLY A 451 -23.45 -12.72 31.22
CA GLY A 451 -23.79 -11.68 32.20
C GLY A 451 -24.79 -12.17 33.24
#